data_AF-A0A6P5EDW1-F1
#
_entry.id   AF-A0A6P5EDW1-F1
#
_cell.length_a   1.000
_cell.length_b   1.000
_cell.length_c   1.000
_cell.angle_alpha   90.00
_cell.angle_beta   90.00
_cell.angle_gamma   90.00
#
_symmetry.space_group_name_H-M   'P 1'
#
loop_
_entity.id
_entity.type
_entity.pdbx_description
1 polymer ?
#
loop_
_entity_poly.entity_id
_entity_poly.type
_entity_poly.pdbx_seq_one_letter_code
_entity_poly.pdbx_strand_id
1 'polypeptide(L)'
;MNQNPPVPDIPIPERIWKNLPRRIEKRKIAVPQQKNEYDCGLFVLYFMERFIAEAPERLRRKDLATLGGRRWFRPEEASALRNRIRILLLEEFGKAKAGNCKKELKSSENSDEDG
;
A
#
# COMPACT_ATOMS: atom_id res chain seq x y z
N MET A 1 -7.71 -38.38 0.70
CA MET A 1 -8.44 -37.56 -0.29
C MET A 1 -7.95 -36.13 -0.13
N ASN A 2 -6.98 -35.68 -0.93
CA ASN A 2 -6.53 -34.29 -0.92
C ASN A 2 -7.40 -33.52 -1.91
N GLN A 3 -8.47 -32.91 -1.42
CA GLN A 3 -9.19 -31.93 -2.22
C GLN A 3 -8.39 -30.62 -2.15
N ASN A 4 -7.74 -30.28 -3.25
CA ASN A 4 -7.21 -28.93 -3.42
C ASN A 4 -8.39 -27.95 -3.31
N PRO A 5 -8.21 -26.81 -2.62
CA PRO A 5 -9.27 -25.82 -2.50
C PRO A 5 -9.72 -25.35 -3.89
N PRO A 6 -11.02 -25.09 -4.10
CA PRO A 6 -11.53 -24.64 -5.39
C PRO A 6 -10.80 -23.37 -5.81
N VAL A 7 -10.23 -23.41 -7.02
CA VAL A 7 -9.56 -22.25 -7.62
C VAL A 7 -10.61 -21.13 -7.70
N PRO A 8 -10.35 -19.93 -7.14
CA PRO A 8 -11.31 -18.84 -7.21
C PRO A 8 -11.65 -18.56 -8.68
N ASP A 9 -12.94 -18.37 -8.98
CA ASP A 9 -13.42 -18.03 -10.32
C ASP A 9 -12.67 -16.79 -10.82
N ILE A 10 -11.70 -17.02 -11.70
CA ILE A 10 -10.90 -15.93 -12.23
C ILE A 10 -11.81 -15.20 -13.24
N PRO A 11 -12.11 -13.90 -13.07
CA PRO A 11 -13.08 -13.18 -13.91
C PRO A 11 -12.60 -12.96 -15.36
N ILE A 12 -11.46 -13.53 -15.73
CA ILE A 12 -10.81 -13.37 -17.02
C ILE A 12 -10.67 -14.75 -17.67
N PRO A 13 -11.33 -15.00 -18.82
CA PRO A 13 -11.20 -16.26 -19.55
C PRO A 13 -9.75 -16.63 -19.91
N GLU A 14 -9.41 -17.92 -19.88
CA GLU A 14 -8.09 -18.49 -20.21
C GLU A 14 -7.51 -17.96 -21.54
N ARG A 15 -8.35 -17.82 -22.56
CA ARG A 15 -7.98 -17.25 -23.87
C ARG A 15 -7.48 -15.81 -23.78
N ILE A 16 -7.99 -15.04 -22.81
CA ILE A 16 -7.55 -13.66 -22.56
C ILE A 16 -6.22 -13.70 -21.81
N TRP A 17 -6.08 -14.53 -20.77
CA TRP A 17 -4.81 -14.70 -20.04
C TRP A 17 -3.64 -15.06 -20.95
N LYS A 18 -3.82 -16.05 -21.84
CA LYS A 18 -2.77 -16.48 -22.79
C LYS A 18 -2.32 -15.38 -23.74
N ASN A 19 -3.21 -14.42 -24.04
CA ASN A 19 -2.93 -13.30 -24.93
C ASN A 19 -2.64 -11.99 -24.19
N LEU A 20 -2.81 -11.96 -22.87
CA LEU A 20 -2.69 -10.76 -22.04
C LEU A 20 -1.29 -10.12 -22.15
N PRO A 21 -0.17 -10.88 -22.13
CA PRO A 21 1.16 -10.29 -22.28
C PRO A 21 1.35 -9.49 -23.58
N ARG A 22 0.69 -9.91 -24.66
CA ARG A 22 0.73 -9.23 -25.98
C ARG A 22 -0.17 -8.00 -26.04
N ARG A 23 -1.14 -7.88 -25.12
CA ARG A 23 -2.14 -6.82 -25.07
C ARG A 23 -1.86 -5.77 -23.99
N ILE A 24 -0.82 -5.97 -23.18
CA ILE A 24 -0.37 -4.98 -22.20
C ILE A 24 0.52 -3.96 -22.89
N GLU A 25 0.01 -2.74 -23.00
CA GLU A 25 0.81 -1.60 -23.41
C GLU A 25 1.72 -1.16 -22.26
N LYS A 26 3.03 -1.15 -22.49
CA LYS A 26 4.01 -0.60 -21.54
C LYS A 26 4.30 0.84 -21.91
N ARG A 27 4.09 1.76 -20.97
CA ARG A 27 4.35 3.19 -21.18
C ARG A 27 5.14 3.76 -20.01
N LYS A 28 6.24 4.46 -20.32
CA LYS A 28 6.96 5.25 -19.33
C LYS A 28 6.23 6.57 -19.10
N ILE A 29 5.96 6.89 -17.84
CA ILE A 29 5.24 8.08 -17.43
C ILE A 29 6.21 9.00 -16.69
N ALA A 30 6.18 10.30 -17.02
CA ALA A 30 7.10 11.29 -16.47
C ALA A 30 6.52 11.92 -15.19
N VAL A 31 6.55 11.16 -14.10
CA VAL A 31 6.11 11.60 -12.76
C VAL A 31 7.13 12.53 -12.11
N PRO A 32 6.77 13.30 -11.06
CA PRO A 32 7.73 14.05 -10.27
C PRO A 32 8.84 13.13 -9.74
N GLN A 33 10.08 13.56 -9.87
CA GLN A 33 11.26 12.77 -9.48
C GLN A 33 11.87 13.36 -8.22
N GLN A 34 12.42 12.50 -7.37
CA GLN A 34 13.26 12.91 -6.26
C GLN A 34 14.56 13.57 -6.77
N LYS A 35 15.16 14.41 -5.92
CA LYS A 35 16.46 15.03 -6.19
C LYS A 35 17.60 14.44 -5.35
N ASN A 36 17.28 13.57 -4.40
CA ASN A 36 18.23 12.90 -3.52
C ASN A 36 18.30 11.40 -3.83
N GLU A 37 19.17 10.67 -3.15
CA GLU A 37 19.44 9.25 -3.42
C GLU A 37 18.61 8.28 -2.56
N TYR A 38 17.86 8.78 -1.57
CA TYR A 38 17.26 7.95 -0.52
C TYR A 38 15.71 7.97 -0.48
N ASP A 39 15.04 8.87 -1.21
CA ASP A 39 13.58 9.01 -1.15
C ASP A 39 12.79 8.09 -2.11
N CYS A 40 13.44 7.15 -2.80
CA CYS A 40 12.77 6.42 -3.90
C CYS A 40 11.60 5.58 -3.41
N GLY A 41 11.76 4.95 -2.25
CA GLY A 41 10.67 4.27 -1.56
C GLY A 41 9.53 5.21 -1.18
N LEU A 42 9.84 6.43 -0.71
CA LEU A 42 8.81 7.41 -0.33
C LEU A 42 8.02 7.88 -1.56
N PHE A 43 8.69 8.13 -2.69
CA PHE A 43 8.02 8.49 -3.93
C PHE A 43 7.11 7.36 -4.42
N VAL A 44 7.56 6.10 -4.34
CA VAL A 44 6.73 4.93 -4.67
C VAL A 44 5.49 4.86 -3.78
N LEU A 45 5.63 5.02 -2.46
CA LEU A 45 4.51 5.04 -1.52
C LEU A 45 3.54 6.19 -1.84
N TYR A 46 4.06 7.38 -2.12
CA TYR A 46 3.25 8.54 -2.46
C TYR A 46 2.51 8.37 -3.80
N PHE A 47 3.14 7.75 -4.80
CA PHE A 47 2.47 7.39 -6.06
C PHE A 47 1.28 6.48 -5.81
N MET A 48 1.43 5.47 -4.95
CA MET A 48 0.34 4.54 -4.63
C MET A 48 -0.79 5.24 -3.87
N GLU A 49 -0.47 6.05 -2.85
CA GLU A 49 -1.47 6.80 -2.09
C GLU A 49 -2.29 7.72 -3.00
N ARG A 50 -1.63 8.51 -3.85
CA ARG A 50 -2.27 9.40 -4.83
C ARG A 50 -3.05 8.63 -5.89
N PHE A 51 -2.50 7.53 -6.40
CA PHE A 51 -3.17 6.71 -7.40
C PHE A 51 -4.49 6.15 -6.85
N ILE A 52 -4.49 5.61 -5.63
CA ILE A 52 -5.71 5.08 -5.01
C ILE A 52 -6.75 6.19 -4.80
N ALA A 53 -6.32 7.39 -4.40
CA ALA A 53 -7.22 8.51 -4.14
C ALA A 53 -7.78 9.18 -5.41
N GLU A 54 -6.99 9.25 -6.49
CA GLU A 54 -7.29 10.08 -7.66
C GLU A 54 -7.59 9.28 -8.93
N ALA A 55 -7.31 7.97 -8.93
CA ALA A 55 -7.59 7.15 -10.11
C ALA A 55 -9.10 7.14 -10.39
N PRO A 56 -9.50 7.39 -11.65
CA PRO A 56 -10.88 7.21 -12.02
C PRO A 56 -11.25 5.72 -11.91
N GLU A 57 -12.54 5.44 -11.70
CA GLU A 57 -13.08 4.07 -11.66
C GLU A 57 -12.63 3.24 -12.87
N ARG A 58 -12.52 3.89 -14.03
CA ARG A 58 -11.96 3.29 -15.25
C ARG A 58 -10.83 4.13 -15.83
N LEU A 59 -9.60 3.70 -15.59
CA LEU A 59 -8.39 4.32 -16.12
C LEU A 59 -8.31 4.23 -17.65
N ARG A 60 -8.18 5.38 -18.32
CA ARG A 60 -8.00 5.51 -19.77
C ARG A 60 -6.67 6.19 -20.09
N ARG A 61 -6.21 6.09 -21.34
CA ARG A 61 -4.93 6.67 -21.78
C ARG A 61 -4.81 8.18 -21.55
N LYS A 62 -5.92 8.92 -21.68
CA LYS A 62 -5.96 10.37 -21.43
C LYS A 62 -5.72 10.70 -19.95
N ASP A 63 -6.15 9.81 -19.05
CA ASP A 63 -6.04 10.00 -17.62
C ASP A 63 -4.58 9.86 -17.17
N LEU A 64 -3.74 9.09 -17.90
CA LEU A 64 -2.29 8.98 -17.63
C LEU A 64 -1.52 10.30 -17.83
N ALA A 65 -2.09 11.27 -18.55
CA ALA A 65 -1.48 12.58 -18.70
C ALA A 65 -1.74 13.48 -17.47
N THR A 66 -2.91 13.34 -16.87
CA THR A 66 -3.34 14.04 -15.65
C THR A 66 -2.75 13.35 -14.42
N LEU A 67 -2.92 12.04 -14.35
CA LEU A 67 -2.46 11.12 -13.32
C LEU A 67 -1.12 10.55 -13.73
N GLY A 68 -0.04 11.14 -13.22
CA GLY A 68 1.32 10.76 -13.60
C GLY A 68 2.14 11.83 -14.35
N GLY A 69 1.64 13.06 -14.47
CA GLY A 69 2.42 14.14 -15.10
C GLY A 69 3.55 14.69 -14.22
N ARG A 70 4.48 15.46 -14.80
CA ARG A 70 5.55 16.15 -14.05
C ARG A 70 5.05 17.11 -12.97
N ARG A 71 3.78 17.52 -13.07
CA ARG A 71 3.09 18.42 -12.14
C ARG A 71 2.06 17.69 -11.28
N TRP A 72 2.13 16.36 -11.20
CA TRP A 72 1.17 15.56 -10.44
C TRP A 72 1.16 15.97 -8.96
N PHE A 73 2.35 16.25 -8.41
CA PHE A 73 2.55 16.78 -7.07
C PHE A 73 3.94 17.44 -6.98
N ARG A 74 4.21 18.15 -5.89
CA ARG A 74 5.51 18.75 -5.58
C ARG A 74 6.41 17.71 -4.90
N PRO A 75 7.68 17.54 -5.32
CA PRO A 75 8.60 16.56 -4.72
C PRO A 75 8.66 16.60 -3.18
N GLU A 76 8.50 17.78 -2.59
CA GLU A 76 8.51 17.98 -1.14
C GLU A 76 7.34 17.28 -0.44
N GLU A 77 6.20 17.11 -1.10
CA GLU A 77 5.04 16.37 -0.57
C GLU A 77 5.38 14.88 -0.37
N ALA A 78 6.06 14.27 -1.34
CA ALA A 78 6.51 12.89 -1.22
C ALA A 78 7.62 12.74 -0.17
N SER A 79 8.60 13.67 -0.14
CA SER A 79 9.65 13.65 0.89
C SER A 79 9.08 13.83 2.31
N ALA A 80 8.00 14.60 2.48
CA ALA A 80 7.32 14.80 3.77
C ALA A 80 6.74 13.49 4.35
N LEU A 81 6.51 12.47 3.51
CA LEU A 81 6.09 11.15 3.99
C LEU A 81 7.06 10.56 5.00
N ARG A 82 8.35 10.91 4.96
CA ARG A 82 9.33 10.41 5.94
C ARG A 82 8.90 10.69 7.37
N ASN A 83 8.51 11.94 7.63
CA ASN A 83 8.10 12.36 8.97
C ASN A 83 6.76 11.74 9.34
N ARG A 84 5.81 11.69 8.40
CA ARG A 84 4.50 11.07 8.61
C ARG A 84 4.62 9.59 8.96
N ILE A 85 5.40 8.82 8.20
CA ILE A 85 5.65 7.41 8.45
C ILE A 85 6.33 7.21 9.80
N ARG A 86 7.33 8.03 10.15
CA ARG A 86 8.00 7.95 11.45
C ARG A 86 7.02 8.16 12.62
N ILE A 87 6.15 9.17 12.52
CA ILE A 87 5.14 9.45 13.54
C ILE A 87 4.18 8.26 13.67
N LEU A 88 3.64 7.77 12.55
CA LEU A 88 2.73 6.62 12.54
C LEU A 88 3.36 5.37 13.17
N LEU A 89 4.62 5.08 12.84
CA LEU A 89 5.33 3.93 13.43
C LEU A 89 5.48 4.07 14.95
N LEU A 90 5.84 5.26 15.44
CA LEU A 90 5.96 5.51 16.88
C LEU A 90 4.61 5.33 17.60
N GLU A 91 3.54 5.82 17.00
CA GLU A 91 2.18 5.64 17.53
C GLU A 91 1.77 4.17 17.58
N GLU A 92 1.94 3.43 16.49
CA GLU A 92 1.56 2.01 16.42
C GLU A 92 2.39 1.15 17.38
N PHE A 93 3.70 1.41 17.51
CA PHE A 93 4.52 0.71 18.49
C PHE A 93 4.17 1.08 19.94
N GLY A 94 3.82 2.34 20.20
CA GLY A 94 3.31 2.76 21.51
C GLY A 94 2.02 2.05 21.88
N LYS A 95 1.06 1.97 20.95
CA LYS A 95 -0.20 1.23 21.12
C LYS A 95 0.04 -0.25 21.39
N ALA A 96 0.92 -0.89 20.63
CA ALA A 96 1.27 -2.30 20.82
C ALA A 96 1.84 -2.56 22.22
N LYS A 97 2.75 -1.71 22.70
CA LYS A 97 3.32 -1.81 24.05
C LYS A 97 2.27 -1.63 25.14
N ALA A 98 1.41 -0.63 25.02
CA ALA A 98 0.33 -0.38 25.99
C ALA A 98 -0.70 -1.52 25.99
N GLY A 99 -1.02 -2.10 24.83
CA GLY A 99 -1.88 -3.26 24.70
C GLY A 99 -1.30 -4.52 25.33
N ASN A 100 0.02 -4.71 25.28
CA ASN A 100 0.69 -5.84 25.93
C ASN A 100 0.70 -5.71 27.46
N CYS A 101 0.98 -4.50 27.97
CA CYS A 101 0.92 -4.22 29.41
C CYS A 101 -0.48 -4.51 29.99
N LYS A 102 -1.54 -4.18 29.24
CA LYS A 102 -2.94 -4.49 29.62
C LYS A 102 -3.29 -5.99 29.57
N LYS A 103 -2.54 -6.80 28.82
CA LYS A 103 -2.73 -8.27 28.77
C LYS A 103 -2.05 -8.95 29.95
N GLU A 104 -0.87 -8.49 30.34
CA GLU A 104 -0.11 -9.02 31.48
C GLU A 104 -0.84 -8.76 32.82
N LEU A 105 -1.43 -7.57 32.99
CA LEU A 105 -2.24 -7.23 34.17
C LEU A 105 -3.51 -8.10 34.32
N LYS A 106 -4.10 -8.58 33.21
CA LYS A 106 -5.27 -9.45 33.24
C LYS A 106 -4.94 -10.92 33.50
N SER A 107 -3.70 -11.35 33.27
CA SER A 107 -3.25 -12.70 33.62
C SER A 107 -2.87 -12.85 35.10
N SER A 108 -2.56 -11.75 35.80
CA SER A 108 -2.20 -11.77 37.22
C SER A 108 -3.40 -11.75 38.19
N GLU A 109 -4.60 -11.40 37.73
CA GLU A 109 -5.81 -11.32 38.57
C GLU A 109 -6.60 -12.64 38.68
N ASN A 110 -6.18 -13.73 38.02
CA ASN A 110 -6.92 -15.02 38.00
C ASN A 110 -6.24 -16.14 38.81
N SER A 111 -5.47 -15.82 39.86
CA SER A 111 -4.68 -16.83 40.59
C SER A 111 -4.83 -16.78 42.11
N ASP A 112 -5.96 -16.34 42.64
CA ASP A 112 -6.21 -16.37 44.10
C ASP A 112 -7.67 -16.77 44.43
N GLU A 113 -8.12 -17.97 44.03
CA GLU A 113 -9.20 -18.69 44.75
C GLU A 113 -9.01 -20.22 44.61
N ASP A 114 -8.45 -20.85 45.65
CA ASP A 114 -8.85 -22.19 46.08
C ASP A 114 -8.57 -22.32 47.58
N GLY A 115 -9.58 -22.77 48.34
CA GLY A 115 -9.59 -22.89 49.80
C GLY A 115 -10.07 -24.26 50.24
#